data_AF-A0A7W0GU82-F1
#
_entry.id   AF-A0A7W0GU82-F1
#
_cell.length_a   1.000
_cell.length_b   1.000
_cell.length_c   1.000
_cell.angle_alpha   90.00
_cell.angle_beta   90.00
_cell.angle_gamma   90.00
#
_symmetry.space_group_name_H-M   'P 1'
#
loop_
_entity.id
_entity.type
_entity.pdbx_description
1 polymer ?
#
loop_
_entity_poly.entity_id
_entity_poly.type
_entity_poly.pdbx_seq_one_letter_code
_entity_poly.pdbx_strand_id
1 'polypeptide(L)'
;MSVATRLTGLLGIAFILGLGIALSSNRRRISWRVVAWGLTLQILFAIFVLRVPAGQALFRWLGGVIGAILYYSYAGSEFVFGELGKPNSSLGVIFAFQILPAIIYVSALFAILYYLGVMQVIVRAFALVMSRVLGTSGAESLNVAASIFMGQTEAPLTIRPFLPRMTRSELMTVMTSGMAHISGGIMAAYILFGIEAQHLLTAVIMTAPGTLMMA
;
A
#
# COMPACT_ATOMS: atom_id res chain seq x y z
N MET A 1 12.88 8.35 26.40
CA MET A 1 11.45 8.61 26.09
C MET A 1 10.65 8.50 27.37
N SER A 2 9.89 9.52 27.76
CA SER A 2 9.05 9.45 28.96
C SER A 2 7.90 8.47 28.75
N VAL A 3 7.37 7.91 29.84
CA VAL A 3 6.18 7.04 29.80
C VAL A 3 5.00 7.77 29.16
N ALA A 4 4.87 9.07 29.40
CA ALA A 4 3.84 9.92 28.79
C ALA A 4 3.87 9.87 27.25
N THR A 5 5.04 9.94 26.62
CA THR A 5 5.15 9.87 25.15
C THR A 5 4.71 8.52 24.59
N ARG A 6 4.91 7.42 25.33
CA ARG A 6 4.44 6.09 24.91
C ARG A 6 2.92 5.97 25.03
N LEU A 7 2.34 6.57 26.07
CA LEU A 7 0.88 6.61 26.26
C LEU A 7 0.18 7.44 25.17
N THR A 8 0.83 8.49 24.65
CA THR A 8 0.28 9.28 23.54
C THR A 8 -0.02 8.44 22.29
N GLY A 9 0.84 7.48 21.95
CA GLY A 9 0.61 6.58 20.81
C GLY A 9 -0.62 5.68 21.00
N LEU A 10 -0.80 5.14 22.21
CA LEU A 10 -1.98 4.33 22.55
C LEU A 10 -3.26 5.17 22.56
N LEU A 11 -3.19 6.40 23.08
CA LEU A 11 -4.31 7.35 23.04
C LEU A 11 -4.69 7.71 21.60
N GLY A 12 -3.72 7.88 20.71
CA GLY A 12 -3.97 8.11 19.28
C GLY A 12 -4.72 6.96 18.62
N ILE A 13 -4.31 5.72 18.86
CA ILE A 13 -5.02 4.52 18.36
C ILE A 13 -6.45 4.48 18.91
N ALA A 14 -6.62 4.66 20.22
CA ALA A 14 -7.93 4.66 20.86
C ALA A 14 -8.84 5.78 20.31
N PHE A 15 -8.28 6.95 20.03
CA PHE A 15 -9.00 8.07 19.45
C PHE A 15 -9.45 7.80 18.00
N ILE A 16 -8.58 7.26 17.15
CA ILE A 16 -8.92 6.92 15.75
C ILE A 16 -9.99 5.83 15.71
N LEU A 17 -9.85 4.77 16.53
CA LEU A 17 -10.86 3.73 16.64
C LEU A 17 -12.17 4.27 17.22
N GLY A 18 -12.09 5.16 18.21
CA GLY A 18 -13.23 5.84 18.80
C GLY A 18 -14.00 6.68 17.77
N LEU A 19 -13.29 7.41 16.90
CA LEU A 19 -13.88 8.14 15.78
C LEU A 19 -14.55 7.19 14.78
N GLY A 20 -13.89 6.09 14.41
CA GLY A 20 -14.48 5.07 13.56
C GLY A 20 -15.79 4.51 14.12
N ILE A 21 -15.83 4.21 15.42
CA ILE A 21 -17.05 3.73 16.11
C ILE A 21 -18.12 4.84 16.18
N ALA A 22 -17.72 6.09 16.44
CA ALA A 22 -18.64 7.21 16.54
C ALA A 22 -19.35 7.47 15.21
N LEU A 23 -18.63 7.38 14.09
CA LEU A 23 -19.12 7.59 12.73
C LEU A 23 -19.72 6.34 12.08
N SER A 24 -19.66 5.17 12.75
CA SER A 24 -20.22 3.92 12.23
C SER A 24 -21.74 3.99 12.03
N SER A 25 -22.21 3.56 10.86
CA SER A 25 -23.65 3.51 10.54
C SER A 25 -24.44 2.54 11.42
N ASN A 26 -23.80 1.49 11.96
CA ASN A 26 -24.45 0.55 12.88
C ASN A 26 -23.45 -0.05 13.87
N ARG A 27 -23.32 0.60 15.03
CA ARG A 27 -22.38 0.21 16.10
C ARG A 27 -22.58 -1.20 16.65
N ARG A 28 -23.79 -1.78 16.50
CA ARG A 28 -24.09 -3.14 16.98
C ARG A 28 -23.62 -4.24 16.02
N ARG A 29 -23.35 -3.91 14.76
CA ARG A 29 -22.88 -4.85 13.72
C ARG A 29 -21.37 -4.80 13.48
N ILE A 30 -20.63 -4.09 14.32
CA ILE A 30 -19.16 -4.04 14.23
C ILE A 30 -18.61 -5.45 14.50
N SER A 31 -17.85 -5.97 13.53
CA SER A 31 -17.15 -7.23 13.68
C SER A 31 -15.89 -7.02 14.51
N TRP A 32 -16.00 -7.27 15.82
CA TRP A 32 -14.85 -7.19 16.73
C TRP A 32 -13.71 -8.13 16.35
N ARG A 33 -13.99 -9.22 15.62
CA ARG A 33 -12.98 -10.09 15.03
C ARG A 33 -12.12 -9.33 14.01
N VAL A 34 -12.75 -8.61 13.08
CA VAL A 34 -12.05 -7.84 12.04
C VAL A 34 -11.25 -6.71 12.69
N VAL A 35 -11.84 -6.00 13.66
CA VAL A 35 -11.15 -4.93 14.39
C VAL A 35 -9.94 -5.44 15.15
N ALA A 36 -10.10 -6.53 15.92
CA ALA A 36 -9.00 -7.11 16.69
C ALA A 36 -7.87 -7.62 15.78
N TRP A 37 -8.20 -8.34 14.71
CA TRP A 37 -7.18 -8.84 13.78
C TRP A 37 -6.54 -7.74 12.96
N GLY A 38 -7.29 -6.73 12.51
CA GLY A 38 -6.75 -5.60 11.77
C GLY A 38 -5.71 -4.85 12.60
N LEU A 39 -6.04 -4.50 13.85
CA LEU A 39 -5.11 -3.85 14.76
C LEU A 39 -3.91 -4.75 15.10
N THR A 40 -4.17 -6.03 15.38
CA THR A 40 -3.11 -6.99 15.73
C THR A 40 -2.14 -7.17 14.58
N LEU A 41 -2.62 -7.36 13.34
CA LEU A 41 -1.77 -7.50 12.16
C LEU A 41 -0.94 -6.24 11.93
N GLN A 42 -1.53 -5.04 12.06
CA GLN A 42 -0.78 -3.79 11.95
C GLN A 42 0.36 -3.71 12.97
N ILE A 43 0.08 -4.03 14.25
CA ILE A 43 1.09 -4.01 15.32
C ILE A 43 2.16 -5.07 15.07
N LEU A 44 1.78 -6.29 14.68
CA LEU A 44 2.71 -7.38 14.38
C LEU A 44 3.62 -7.03 13.22
N PHE A 45 3.09 -6.48 12.12
CA PHE A 45 3.89 -6.00 11.00
C PHE A 45 4.80 -4.85 11.42
N ALA A 46 4.31 -3.87 12.19
CA ALA A 46 5.13 -2.78 12.69
C ALA A 46 6.30 -3.29 13.54
N ILE A 47 6.07 -4.23 14.45
CA ILE A 47 7.12 -4.84 15.27
C ILE A 47 8.10 -5.61 14.39
N PHE A 48 7.61 -6.43 13.46
CA PHE A 48 8.45 -7.20 12.56
C PHE A 48 9.38 -6.30 11.74
N VAL A 49 8.85 -5.23 11.14
CA VAL A 49 9.63 -4.38 10.25
C VAL A 49 10.51 -3.37 11.00
N LEU A 50 10.05 -2.85 12.15
CA LEU A 50 10.76 -1.79 12.87
C LEU A 50 11.64 -2.29 14.01
N ARG A 51 11.42 -3.50 14.54
CA ARG A 51 12.17 -4.01 15.72
C ARG A 51 12.93 -5.29 15.45
N VAL A 52 12.41 -6.20 14.63
CA VAL A 52 13.05 -7.50 14.39
C VAL A 52 14.18 -7.31 13.36
N PRO A 53 15.45 -7.68 13.67
CA PRO A 53 16.57 -7.49 12.75
C PRO A 53 16.36 -8.17 11.39
N ALA A 54 15.78 -9.38 11.39
CA ALA A 54 15.45 -10.09 10.15
C ALA A 54 14.41 -9.33 9.30
N GLY A 55 13.39 -8.74 9.92
CA GLY A 55 12.39 -7.94 9.22
C GLY A 55 12.96 -6.63 8.69
N GLN A 56 13.80 -5.94 9.48
CA GLN A 56 14.54 -4.77 9.02
C GLN A 56 15.44 -5.09 7.81
N ALA A 57 16.20 -6.18 7.88
CA ALA A 57 17.08 -6.60 6.78
C ALA A 57 16.28 -6.94 5.51
N LEU A 58 15.18 -7.69 5.64
CA LEU A 58 14.30 -8.02 4.53
C LEU A 58 13.73 -6.76 3.87
N PHE A 59 13.20 -5.82 4.66
CA PHE A 59 12.58 -4.61 4.11
C PHE A 59 13.59 -3.61 3.57
N ARG A 60 14.82 -3.56 4.10
CA ARG A 60 15.93 -2.82 3.48
C ARG A 60 16.29 -3.42 2.12
N TRP A 61 16.38 -4.75 2.04
CA TRP A 61 16.65 -5.44 0.78
C TRP A 61 15.53 -5.18 -0.24
N LEU A 62 14.26 -5.31 0.15
CA LEU A 62 13.11 -4.99 -0.71
C LEU A 62 13.12 -3.52 -1.15
N GLY A 63 13.44 -2.59 -0.25
CA GLY A 63 13.61 -1.18 -0.56
C GLY A 63 14.73 -0.94 -1.59
N GLY A 64 15.84 -1.66 -1.48
CA GLY A 64 16.93 -1.64 -2.46
C GLY A 64 16.51 -2.18 -3.83
N VAL A 65 15.73 -3.27 -3.88
CA VAL A 65 15.17 -3.82 -5.13
C VAL A 65 14.25 -2.79 -5.80
N ILE A 66 13.34 -2.17 -5.05
CA ILE A 66 12.48 -1.11 -5.57
C ILE A 66 13.34 0.06 -6.08
N GLY A 67 14.31 0.52 -5.29
CA GLY A 67 15.23 1.58 -5.70
C GLY A 67 15.98 1.27 -7.00
N ALA A 68 16.44 0.03 -7.19
CA ALA A 68 17.09 -0.40 -8.42
C ALA A 68 16.13 -0.40 -9.63
N ILE A 69 14.89 -0.87 -9.44
CA ILE A 69 13.84 -0.80 -10.47
C ILE A 69 13.61 0.66 -10.88
N LEU A 70 13.52 1.58 -9.92
CA LEU A 70 13.36 3.00 -10.22
C LEU A 70 14.58 3.59 -10.92
N TYR A 71 15.78 3.14 -10.56
CA TYR A 71 17.01 3.62 -11.18
C TYR A 71 17.04 3.30 -12.68
N TYR A 72 16.50 2.15 -13.11
CA TYR A 72 16.38 1.84 -14.54
C TYR A 72 15.45 2.79 -15.31
N SER A 73 14.50 3.45 -14.64
CA SER A 73 13.63 4.44 -15.30
C SER A 73 14.41 5.69 -15.75
N TYR A 74 15.52 6.02 -15.09
CA TYR A 74 16.38 7.13 -15.50
C TYR A 74 17.05 6.89 -16.85
N ALA A 75 17.44 5.65 -17.15
CA ALA A 75 18.00 5.33 -18.47
C ALA A 75 16.99 5.58 -19.60
N GLY A 76 15.71 5.25 -19.36
CA GLY A 76 14.62 5.56 -20.29
C GLY A 76 14.36 7.06 -20.39
N SER A 77 14.42 7.77 -19.27
CA SER A 77 14.23 9.22 -19.26
C SER A 77 15.36 9.98 -19.96
N GLU A 78 16.62 9.63 -19.69
CA GLU A 78 17.79 10.21 -20.36
C GLU A 78 17.76 9.93 -21.87
N PHE A 79 17.33 8.74 -22.29
CA PHE A 79 17.15 8.43 -23.71
C PHE A 79 16.13 9.34 -24.41
N VAL A 80 14.99 9.64 -23.76
CA VAL A 80 13.92 10.44 -24.36
C VAL A 80 14.16 11.94 -24.24
N PHE A 81 14.66 12.40 -23.08
CA PHE A 81 14.72 13.82 -22.71
C PHE A 81 16.15 14.36 -22.57
N GLY A 82 17.19 13.53 -22.76
CA GLY A 82 18.59 13.93 -22.61
C GLY A 82 18.90 14.42 -21.19
N GLU A 83 19.64 15.53 -21.10
CA GLU A 83 20.06 16.12 -19.83
C GLU A 83 18.89 16.51 -18.90
N LEU A 84 17.69 16.77 -19.44
CA LEU A 84 16.50 17.09 -18.63
C LEU A 84 16.00 15.88 -17.81
N GLY A 85 16.14 14.68 -18.36
CA GLY A 85 15.71 13.42 -17.76
C GLY A 85 16.75 12.74 -16.88
N LYS A 86 17.98 13.27 -16.88
CA LYS A 86 19.13 12.70 -16.19
C LYS A 86 19.09 12.97 -14.68
N PRO A 87 19.41 11.98 -13.83
CA PRO A 87 19.59 12.22 -12.41
C PRO A 87 20.80 13.13 -12.19
N ASN A 88 20.66 14.14 -11.33
CA ASN A 88 21.70 15.15 -11.05
C ASN A 88 22.10 16.03 -12.25
N SER A 89 21.12 16.43 -13.08
CA SER A 89 21.39 17.40 -14.15
C SER A 89 21.93 18.72 -13.59
N SER A 90 22.74 19.42 -14.40
CA SER A 90 23.25 20.76 -14.08
C SER A 90 22.14 21.82 -13.93
N LEU A 91 20.93 21.51 -14.43
CA LEU A 91 19.74 22.35 -14.35
C LEU A 91 18.90 22.09 -13.07
N GLY A 92 19.34 21.17 -12.21
CA GLY A 92 18.64 20.74 -11.01
C GLY A 92 17.65 19.60 -11.25
N VAL A 93 16.75 19.39 -10.28
CA VAL A 93 15.72 18.34 -10.32
C VAL A 93 14.50 18.86 -11.04
N ILE A 94 14.25 18.38 -12.27
CA ILE A 94 13.07 18.76 -13.05
C ILE A 94 12.00 17.67 -12.91
N PHE A 95 10.99 17.95 -12.07
CA PHE A 95 9.94 17.00 -11.74
C PHE A 95 9.31 16.33 -12.97
N ALA A 96 8.96 17.12 -13.99
CA ALA A 96 8.25 16.64 -15.16
C ALA A 96 9.03 15.57 -15.95
N PHE A 97 10.35 15.70 -16.05
CA PHE A 97 11.19 14.83 -16.87
C PHE A 97 11.89 13.76 -16.04
N GLN A 98 12.03 13.91 -14.72
CA GLN A 98 12.71 12.91 -13.89
C GLN A 98 11.72 11.98 -13.17
N ILE A 99 10.52 12.46 -12.82
CA ILE A 99 9.60 11.73 -11.95
C ILE A 99 8.42 11.14 -12.73
N LEU A 100 7.81 11.89 -13.65
CA LEU A 100 6.69 11.37 -14.44
C LEU A 100 7.07 10.14 -15.30
N PRO A 101 8.26 10.06 -15.92
CA PRO A 101 8.69 8.86 -16.64
C PRO A 101 8.84 7.64 -15.74
N ALA A 102 9.24 7.82 -14.47
CA ALA A 102 9.29 6.72 -13.51
C ALA A 102 7.90 6.13 -13.24
N ILE A 103 6.86 6.96 -13.17
CA ILE A 103 5.47 6.51 -13.04
C ILE A 103 5.08 5.66 -14.26
N ILE A 104 5.37 6.13 -15.49
CA ILE A 104 5.07 5.40 -16.73
C ILE A 104 5.80 4.06 -16.76
N TYR A 105 7.09 4.05 -16.42
CA TYR A 105 7.91 2.85 -16.38
C TYR A 105 7.35 1.81 -15.38
N VAL A 106 7.04 2.24 -14.16
CA VAL A 106 6.48 1.35 -13.13
C VAL A 106 5.12 0.81 -13.56
N SER A 107 4.23 1.66 -14.09
CA SER A 107 2.93 1.21 -14.61
C SER A 107 3.08 0.17 -15.74
N ALA A 108 4.02 0.38 -16.67
CA ALA A 108 4.30 -0.58 -17.74
C ALA A 108 4.87 -1.91 -17.20
N LEU A 109 5.76 -1.86 -16.22
CA LEU A 109 6.30 -3.05 -15.56
C LEU A 109 5.18 -3.87 -14.89
N PHE A 110 4.30 -3.22 -14.12
CA PHE A 110 3.16 -3.90 -13.51
C PHE A 110 2.24 -4.50 -14.57
N ALA A 111 1.94 -3.79 -15.66
CA ALA A 111 1.14 -4.33 -16.75
C ALA A 111 1.73 -5.63 -17.32
N ILE A 112 3.06 -5.71 -17.50
CA ILE A 112 3.76 -6.93 -17.91
C ILE A 112 3.63 -8.02 -16.85
N LEU A 113 3.86 -7.72 -15.57
CA LEU A 113 3.75 -8.71 -14.49
C LEU A 113 2.33 -9.27 -14.35
N TYR A 114 1.31 -8.47 -14.66
CA TYR A 114 -0.08 -8.93 -14.75
C TYR A 114 -0.31 -9.80 -15.98
N TYR A 115 0.20 -9.42 -17.14
CA TYR A 115 0.10 -10.25 -18.35
C TYR A 115 0.75 -11.63 -18.14
N LEU A 116 1.89 -11.68 -17.44
CA LEU A 116 2.62 -12.91 -17.14
C LEU A 116 2.00 -13.75 -16.00
N GLY A 117 1.01 -13.23 -15.26
CA GLY A 117 0.36 -13.97 -14.18
C GLY A 117 1.01 -13.85 -12.79
N VAL A 118 2.16 -13.16 -12.67
CA VAL A 118 2.93 -13.08 -11.42
C VAL A 118 2.15 -12.33 -10.34
N MET A 119 1.56 -11.20 -10.70
CA MET A 119 0.80 -10.38 -9.75
C MET A 119 -0.45 -11.10 -9.25
N GLN A 120 -1.09 -11.90 -10.07
CA GLN A 120 -2.26 -12.69 -9.68
C GLN A 120 -1.91 -13.70 -8.58
N VAL A 121 -0.74 -14.33 -8.66
CA VAL A 121 -0.25 -15.26 -7.62
C VAL A 121 -0.02 -14.50 -6.31
N ILE A 122 0.69 -13.37 -6.36
CA ILE A 122 0.99 -12.55 -5.18
C ILE A 122 -0.31 -12.05 -4.54
N VAL A 123 -1.16 -11.39 -5.32
CA VAL A 123 -2.41 -10.79 -4.84
C VAL A 123 -3.34 -11.87 -4.28
N ARG A 124 -3.43 -13.05 -4.92
CA ARG A 124 -4.22 -14.17 -4.38
C ARG A 124 -3.66 -14.69 -3.06
N ALA A 125 -2.35 -14.74 -2.88
CA ALA A 125 -1.73 -15.15 -1.62
C ALA A 125 -2.10 -14.18 -0.49
N PHE A 126 -1.96 -12.87 -0.71
CA PHE A 126 -2.36 -11.85 0.26
C PHE A 126 -3.85 -11.90 0.57
N ALA A 127 -4.70 -11.99 -0.46
CA ALA A 127 -6.14 -12.08 -0.31
C ALA A 127 -6.56 -13.29 0.54
N LEU A 128 -5.91 -14.44 0.34
CA LEU A 128 -6.17 -15.68 1.06
C LEU A 128 -5.77 -15.59 2.53
N VAL A 129 -4.64 -14.95 2.82
CA VAL A 129 -4.20 -14.69 4.20
C VAL A 129 -5.20 -13.77 4.89
N MET A 130 -5.55 -12.65 4.26
CA MET A 130 -6.48 -11.68 4.84
C MET A 130 -7.88 -12.27 5.03
N SER A 131 -8.44 -12.94 4.03
CA SER A 131 -9.79 -13.50 4.11
C SER A 131 -9.91 -14.57 5.19
N ARG A 132 -8.85 -15.37 5.41
CA ARG A 132 -8.84 -16.39 6.47
C ARG A 132 -8.72 -15.80 7.86
N VAL A 133 -7.83 -14.81 8.04
CA VAL A 133 -7.56 -14.22 9.34
C VAL A 133 -8.73 -13.32 9.76
N LEU A 134 -9.08 -12.35 8.92
CA LEU A 134 -10.11 -11.35 9.21
C LEU A 134 -11.54 -11.88 9.02
N GLY A 135 -11.75 -12.91 8.18
CA GLY A 135 -13.08 -13.44 7.89
C GLY A 135 -13.89 -12.58 6.91
N THR A 136 -13.20 -11.75 6.13
CA THR A 136 -13.76 -10.84 5.11
C THR A 136 -14.06 -11.57 3.81
N SER A 137 -14.85 -10.94 2.95
CA SER A 137 -15.24 -11.54 1.66
C SER A 137 -14.04 -11.71 0.73
N GLY A 138 -14.10 -12.70 -0.16
CA GLY A 138 -13.02 -12.97 -1.10
C GLY A 138 -12.76 -11.79 -2.05
N ALA A 139 -13.82 -11.11 -2.50
CA ALA A 139 -13.71 -9.98 -3.42
C ALA A 139 -13.12 -8.73 -2.74
N GLU A 140 -13.60 -8.35 -1.56
CA GLU A 140 -13.04 -7.18 -0.87
C GLU A 140 -11.59 -7.42 -0.42
N SER A 141 -11.27 -8.64 0.04
CA SER A 141 -9.90 -9.00 0.43
C SER A 141 -8.96 -9.01 -0.77
N LEU A 142 -9.45 -9.45 -1.95
CA LEU A 142 -8.69 -9.42 -3.20
C LEU A 142 -8.42 -7.99 -3.65
N ASN A 143 -9.41 -7.10 -3.56
CA ASN A 143 -9.22 -5.69 -3.88
C ASN A 143 -8.21 -5.03 -2.94
N VAL A 144 -8.33 -5.25 -1.63
CA VAL A 144 -7.38 -4.70 -0.65
C VAL A 144 -5.96 -5.23 -0.90
N ALA A 145 -5.81 -6.52 -1.22
CA ALA A 145 -4.51 -7.10 -1.58
C ALA A 145 -3.94 -6.47 -2.85
N ALA A 146 -4.78 -6.22 -3.84
CA ALA A 146 -4.39 -5.56 -5.08
C ALA A 146 -3.98 -4.10 -4.84
N SER A 147 -4.69 -3.37 -3.97
CA SER A 147 -4.39 -1.97 -3.62
C SER A 147 -3.02 -1.76 -2.96
N ILE A 148 -2.37 -2.80 -2.44
CA ILE A 148 -0.98 -2.73 -1.96
C ILE A 148 -0.02 -2.33 -3.11
N PHE A 149 -0.35 -2.69 -4.34
CA PHE A 149 0.51 -2.46 -5.50
C PHE A 149 -0.12 -1.52 -6.54
N MET A 150 -1.44 -1.53 -6.62
CA MET A 150 -2.24 -0.86 -7.65
C MET A 150 -2.90 0.41 -7.13
N GLY A 151 -3.16 1.34 -8.05
CA GLY A 151 -3.96 2.53 -7.74
C GLY A 151 -5.44 2.24 -7.51
N GLN A 152 -6.15 3.24 -6.99
CA GLN A 152 -7.59 3.21 -6.73
C GLN A 152 -8.47 2.83 -7.93
N THR A 153 -8.02 3.08 -9.16
CA THR A 153 -8.72 2.73 -10.40
C THR A 153 -8.38 1.35 -10.95
N GLU A 154 -7.21 0.81 -10.58
CA GLU A 154 -6.66 -0.43 -11.12
C GLU A 154 -7.01 -1.62 -10.23
N ALA A 155 -6.94 -1.45 -8.90
CA ALA A 155 -7.28 -2.51 -7.95
C ALA A 155 -8.70 -3.07 -8.16
N PRO A 156 -9.75 -2.25 -8.37
CA PRO A 156 -11.11 -2.77 -8.57
C PRO A 156 -11.29 -3.57 -9.88
N LEU A 157 -10.41 -3.40 -10.86
CA LEU A 157 -10.47 -4.17 -12.11
C LEU A 157 -10.23 -5.67 -11.86
N THR A 158 -9.46 -6.01 -10.83
CA THR A 158 -9.20 -7.40 -10.43
C THR A 158 -10.47 -8.12 -9.94
N ILE A 159 -11.47 -7.37 -9.49
CA ILE A 159 -12.75 -7.87 -8.98
C ILE A 159 -13.95 -7.39 -9.80
N ARG A 160 -13.71 -6.88 -11.02
CA ARG A 160 -14.75 -6.27 -11.88
C ARG A 160 -16.05 -7.07 -11.99
N PRO A 161 -16.04 -8.42 -12.15
CA PRO A 161 -17.28 -9.21 -12.25
C PRO A 161 -18.10 -9.28 -10.95
N PHE A 162 -17.51 -8.92 -9.81
CA PHE A 162 -18.15 -8.95 -8.50
C PHE A 162 -18.73 -7.59 -8.10
N LEU A 163 -18.14 -6.48 -8.58
CA LEU A 163 -18.56 -5.11 -8.24
C LEU A 163 -20.08 -4.87 -8.29
N PRO A 164 -20.84 -5.29 -9.33
CA PRO A 164 -22.28 -5.03 -9.40
C PRO A 164 -23.11 -5.76 -8.34
N ARG A 165 -22.55 -6.80 -7.71
CA ARG A 165 -23.23 -7.67 -6.74
C ARG A 165 -22.71 -7.50 -5.31
N MET A 166 -21.75 -6.59 -5.10
CA MET A 166 -21.18 -6.34 -3.79
C MET A 166 -22.19 -5.65 -2.87
N THR A 167 -22.14 -5.99 -1.60
CA THR A 167 -22.88 -5.30 -0.55
C THR A 167 -22.33 -3.88 -0.36
N ARG A 168 -23.10 -3.02 0.32
CA ARG A 168 -22.63 -1.66 0.65
C ARG A 168 -21.36 -1.66 1.51
N SER A 169 -21.20 -2.64 2.40
CA SER A 169 -20.00 -2.77 3.23
C SER A 169 -18.79 -3.13 2.38
N GLU A 170 -18.91 -4.12 1.49
CA GLU A 170 -17.81 -4.52 0.62
C GLU A 170 -17.42 -3.40 -0.36
N LEU A 171 -18.40 -2.64 -0.87
CA LEU A 171 -18.12 -1.48 -1.71
C LEU A 171 -17.42 -0.35 -0.93
N MET A 172 -17.82 -0.12 0.33
CA MET A 172 -17.11 0.80 1.23
C MET A 172 -15.67 0.35 1.44
N THR A 173 -15.41 -0.94 1.65
CA THR A 173 -14.05 -1.51 1.72
C THR A 173 -13.26 -1.20 0.46
N VAL A 174 -13.84 -1.37 -0.73
CA VAL A 174 -13.16 -1.06 -2.01
C VAL A 174 -12.78 0.41 -2.10
N MET A 175 -13.71 1.30 -1.74
CA MET A 175 -13.50 2.76 -1.77
C MET A 175 -12.46 3.21 -0.74
N THR A 176 -12.59 2.78 0.52
CA THR A 176 -11.62 3.06 1.59
C THR A 176 -10.25 2.53 1.22
N SER A 177 -10.17 1.35 0.62
CA SER A 177 -8.90 0.77 0.15
C SER A 177 -8.19 1.67 -0.87
N GLY A 178 -8.94 2.16 -1.86
CA GLY A 178 -8.40 3.06 -2.87
C GLY A 178 -7.88 4.38 -2.30
N MET A 179 -8.54 4.90 -1.26
CA MET A 179 -8.14 6.16 -0.62
C MET A 179 -7.00 6.00 0.40
N ALA A 180 -6.89 4.83 1.03
CA ALA A 180 -5.90 4.57 2.06
C ALA A 180 -4.54 4.15 1.48
N HIS A 181 -4.52 3.53 0.30
CA HIS A 181 -3.30 3.05 -0.35
C HIS A 181 -2.75 4.03 -1.38
N ILE A 182 -1.47 3.84 -1.74
CA ILE A 182 -0.81 4.52 -2.86
C ILE A 182 -0.45 3.50 -3.93
N SER A 183 -0.43 3.92 -5.19
CA SER A 183 0.03 3.05 -6.28
C SER A 183 1.56 2.91 -6.26
N GLY A 184 2.08 1.81 -6.84
CA GLY A 184 3.52 1.63 -7.01
C GLY A 184 4.19 2.78 -7.78
N GLY A 185 3.49 3.37 -8.76
CA GLY A 185 3.97 4.53 -9.50
C GLY A 185 4.11 5.79 -8.64
N ILE A 186 3.15 6.07 -7.76
CA ILE A 186 3.25 7.23 -6.84
C ILE A 186 4.30 6.97 -5.75
N MET A 187 4.41 5.73 -5.27
CA MET A 187 5.48 5.33 -4.36
C MET A 187 6.86 5.64 -4.94
N ALA A 188 7.06 5.39 -6.24
CA ALA A 188 8.28 5.73 -6.94
C ALA A 188 8.60 7.23 -6.85
N ALA A 189 7.61 8.08 -7.13
CA ALA A 189 7.76 9.53 -7.05
C ALA A 189 8.17 9.98 -5.64
N TYR A 190 7.58 9.41 -4.59
CA TYR A 190 7.96 9.73 -3.20
C TYR A 190 9.39 9.31 -2.86
N ILE A 191 9.86 8.17 -3.38
CA ILE A 191 11.26 7.74 -3.20
C ILE A 191 12.22 8.74 -3.86
N LEU A 192 11.87 9.23 -5.05
CA LEU A 192 12.66 10.25 -5.76
C LEU A 192 12.69 11.60 -5.03
N PHE A 193 11.68 11.89 -4.20
CA PHE A 193 11.69 13.05 -3.29
C PHE A 193 12.51 12.84 -2.01
N GLY A 194 13.19 11.70 -1.86
CA GLY A 194 14.04 11.40 -0.71
C GLY A 194 13.32 10.69 0.44
N ILE A 195 12.09 10.22 0.25
CA ILE A 195 11.42 9.38 1.24
C ILE A 195 11.98 7.97 1.17
N GLU A 196 12.37 7.40 2.31
CA GLU A 196 12.92 6.04 2.35
C GLU A 196 11.92 4.99 1.84
N ALA A 197 12.33 4.21 0.84
CA ALA A 197 11.54 3.12 0.27
C ALA A 197 11.08 2.10 1.33
N GLN A 198 11.92 1.86 2.35
CA GLN A 198 11.57 1.00 3.48
C GLN A 198 10.31 1.49 4.20
N HIS A 199 10.21 2.79 4.48
CA HIS A 199 9.06 3.36 5.20
C HIS A 199 7.78 3.30 4.36
N LEU A 200 7.88 3.61 3.07
CA LEU A 200 6.75 3.53 2.14
C LEU A 200 6.23 2.10 2.01
N LEU A 201 7.13 1.13 1.79
CA LEU A 201 6.76 -0.28 1.69
C LEU A 201 6.11 -0.80 2.98
N THR A 202 6.63 -0.39 4.13
CA THR A 202 6.05 -0.73 5.44
C THR A 202 4.64 -0.17 5.58
N ALA A 203 4.46 1.12 5.26
CA ALA A 203 3.18 1.80 5.37
C ALA A 203 2.12 1.12 4.50
N VAL A 204 2.44 0.86 3.23
CA VAL A 204 1.49 0.28 2.27
C VAL A 204 1.02 -1.13 2.67
N ILE A 205 1.91 -1.97 3.22
CA ILE A 205 1.53 -3.31 3.71
C ILE A 205 0.67 -3.20 4.98
N MET A 206 0.99 -2.28 5.89
CA MET A 206 0.19 -2.05 7.10
C MET A 206 -1.18 -1.43 6.82
N THR A 207 -1.32 -0.71 5.70
CA THR A 207 -2.60 -0.14 5.28
C THR A 207 -3.63 -1.22 4.98
N ALA A 208 -3.23 -2.36 4.40
CA ALA A 208 -4.17 -3.42 4.02
C ALA A 208 -5.09 -3.92 5.18
N PRO A 209 -4.55 -4.40 6.32
CA PRO A 209 -5.37 -4.76 7.47
C PRO A 209 -6.05 -3.54 8.13
N GLY A 210 -5.45 -2.35 8.06
CA GLY A 210 -6.05 -1.12 8.58
C GLY A 210 -7.29 -0.67 7.83
N THR A 211 -7.29 -0.80 6.51
CA THR A 211 -8.42 -0.54 5.63
C THR A 211 -9.58 -1.44 5.98
N LEU A 212 -9.34 -2.75 6.09
CA LEU A 212 -10.40 -3.72 6.44
C LEU A 212 -10.96 -3.50 7.84
N MET A 213 -10.14 -2.98 8.76
CA MET A 213 -10.58 -2.62 10.12
C MET A 213 -11.48 -1.38 10.15
N MET A 214 -11.20 -0.38 9.31
CA MET A 214 -11.86 0.91 9.34
C MET A 214 -13.07 1.00 8.41
N ALA A 215 -13.11 0.19 7.35
CA ALA A 215 -14.23 0.11 6.41
C ALA A 215 -15.43 -0.64 7.00
#